data_AF-A0A7S0UA30-F1
#
_entry.id   AF-A0A7S0UA30-F1
#
_cell.length_a   1.000
_cell.length_b   1.000
_cell.length_c   1.000
_cell.angle_alpha   90.00
_cell.angle_beta   90.00
_cell.angle_gamma   90.00
#
_symmetry.space_group_name_H-M   'P 1'
#
loop_
_entity.id
_entity.type
_entity.pdbx_description
1 polymer ?
#
loop_
_entity_poly.entity_id
_entity_poly.type
_entity_poly.pdbx_seq_one_letter_code
_entity_poly.pdbx_strand_id
1 'polypeptide(L)'
;SSSSSSSSSSSSTSCVASFTAKHLSQSTPLALLENTLTLTLSASCSFYFNTTFTLLGLVGAATPSTGSLPLASTHFLPYAYWNQPTGTLTAFVGDVGSEGIRSDVLSFTLTNPAAAQPPPSISIAATWTYPYIYGFWERANTAIPAVEV
;
A
#
# COMPACT_ATOMS: atom_id res chain seq x y z
N SER A 1 -29.61 -39.22 12.38
CA SER A 1 -30.05 -38.43 11.22
C SER A 1 -29.66 -36.99 11.51
N SER A 2 -28.59 -36.49 10.90
CA SER A 2 -28.28 -35.06 10.93
C SER A 2 -28.41 -34.55 9.51
N SER A 3 -29.40 -33.68 9.32
CA SER A 3 -29.60 -32.90 8.09
C SER A 3 -29.25 -31.44 8.33
N SER A 4 -28.76 -30.85 7.25
CA SER A 4 -28.93 -29.46 6.79
C SER A 4 -27.81 -28.45 7.04
N SER A 5 -27.00 -28.31 5.98
CA SER A 5 -26.66 -27.11 5.20
C SER A 5 -26.86 -25.71 5.79
N SER A 6 -25.87 -24.84 5.54
CA SER A 6 -26.14 -23.63 4.75
C SER A 6 -24.88 -23.08 4.05
N SER A 7 -24.97 -23.10 2.73
CA SER A 7 -24.22 -22.23 1.84
C SER A 7 -24.73 -20.82 2.04
N SER A 8 -23.86 -19.83 2.10
CA SER A 8 -24.31 -18.50 2.42
C SER A 8 -23.28 -17.58 1.68
N SER A 9 -23.73 -16.93 0.61
CA SER A 9 -22.95 -16.07 -0.27
C SER A 9 -22.82 -14.69 0.35
N SER A 10 -21.65 -14.02 0.35
CA SER A 10 -21.54 -12.59 0.76
C SER A 10 -21.22 -11.66 -0.40
N SER A 11 -22.25 -11.24 -1.14
CA SER A 11 -22.22 -10.16 -2.11
C SER A 11 -22.18 -8.84 -1.35
N SER A 12 -21.03 -8.18 -1.38
CA SER A 12 -20.89 -6.73 -1.22
C SER A 12 -19.93 -6.30 -2.30
N THR A 13 -20.42 -5.52 -3.27
CA THR A 13 -19.63 -4.99 -4.37
C THR A 13 -18.77 -3.81 -3.87
N SER A 14 -17.93 -4.09 -2.87
CA SER A 14 -16.86 -3.18 -2.44
C SER A 14 -15.78 -3.30 -3.50
N CYS A 15 -15.53 -2.22 -4.24
CA CYS A 15 -14.45 -2.26 -5.21
C CYS A 15 -13.13 -2.42 -4.42
N VAL A 16 -12.53 -3.61 -4.51
CA VAL A 16 -11.25 -3.87 -3.87
C VAL A 16 -10.21 -3.10 -4.66
N ALA A 17 -9.75 -1.93 -4.19
CA ALA A 17 -8.69 -1.25 -4.90
C ALA A 17 -7.41 -2.07 -4.75
N SER A 18 -7.03 -2.73 -5.84
CA SER A 18 -5.74 -3.40 -5.95
C SER A 18 -4.71 -2.35 -6.36
N PHE A 19 -3.60 -2.31 -5.62
CA PHE A 19 -2.46 -1.47 -5.94
C PHE A 19 -1.40 -2.32 -6.61
N THR A 20 -0.99 -1.92 -7.81
CA THR A 20 0.07 -2.63 -8.53
C THR A 20 1.26 -1.70 -8.71
N ALA A 21 2.43 -2.14 -8.26
CA ALA A 21 3.69 -1.46 -8.53
C ALA A 21 4.02 -1.70 -10.00
N LYS A 22 3.89 -0.68 -10.85
CA LYS A 22 4.13 -0.82 -12.29
C LYS A 22 5.62 -0.86 -12.62
N HIS A 23 6.42 -0.06 -11.91
CA HIS A 23 7.83 0.13 -12.24
C HIS A 23 8.60 0.68 -11.03
N LEU A 24 9.79 0.14 -10.77
CA LEU A 24 10.76 0.68 -9.81
C LEU A 24 12.08 0.87 -10.57
N SER A 25 12.38 2.11 -10.95
CA SER A 25 13.65 2.46 -11.59
C SER A 25 14.68 2.87 -10.55
N GLN A 26 15.91 2.40 -10.73
CA GLN A 26 17.10 2.84 -9.99
C GLN A 26 18.04 3.63 -10.90
N SER A 27 18.55 4.77 -10.42
CA SER A 27 19.54 5.57 -11.17
C SER A 27 20.95 5.01 -11.05
N THR A 28 21.31 4.47 -9.88
CA THR A 28 22.72 4.13 -9.57
C THR A 28 22.81 2.74 -8.92
N PRO A 29 23.32 1.71 -9.61
CA PRO A 29 23.53 0.38 -9.03
C PRO A 29 24.82 0.30 -8.19
N LEU A 30 25.36 1.43 -7.75
CA LEU A 30 26.62 1.47 -7.00
C LEU A 30 26.35 1.22 -5.52
N ALA A 31 27.23 0.46 -4.88
CA ALA A 31 27.17 0.18 -3.45
C ALA A 31 27.44 1.46 -2.64
N LEU A 32 26.75 1.61 -1.50
CA LEU A 32 26.94 2.72 -0.56
C LEU A 32 26.71 4.13 -1.14
N LEU A 33 25.96 4.22 -2.23
CA LEU A 33 25.56 5.49 -2.82
C LEU A 33 24.05 5.68 -2.76
N GLU A 34 23.65 6.95 -2.80
CA GLU A 34 22.27 7.37 -2.90
C GLU A 34 21.68 6.95 -4.24
N ASN A 35 20.56 6.24 -4.17
CA ASN A 35 19.82 5.76 -5.31
C ASN A 35 18.38 6.27 -5.19
N THR A 36 17.99 7.11 -6.15
CA THR A 36 16.62 7.61 -6.23
C THR A 36 15.72 6.55 -6.84
N LEU A 37 14.73 6.13 -6.08
CA LEU A 37 13.72 5.15 -6.46
C LEU A 37 12.42 5.88 -6.79
N THR A 38 11.95 5.70 -8.02
CA THR A 38 10.66 6.23 -8.47
C THR A 38 9.67 5.09 -8.56
N LEU A 39 8.59 5.17 -7.76
CA LEU A 39 7.50 4.20 -7.72
C LEU A 39 6.24 4.82 -8.32
N THR A 40 5.72 4.20 -9.37
CA THR A 40 4.40 4.56 -9.93
C THR A 40 3.32 3.67 -9.32
N LEU A 41 2.41 4.30 -8.56
CA LEU A 41 1.23 3.68 -7.99
C LEU A 41 0.06 3.73 -8.98
N SER A 42 -0.65 2.61 -9.10
CA SER A 42 -1.90 2.55 -9.86
C SER A 42 -2.90 1.68 -9.10
N ALA A 43 -4.06 2.26 -8.84
CA ALA A 43 -5.16 1.68 -8.11
C ALA A 43 -6.34 1.42 -9.04
N SER A 44 -7.05 0.31 -8.80
CA SER A 44 -8.29 0.02 -9.54
C SER A 44 -9.43 1.00 -9.21
N CYS A 45 -9.42 1.62 -8.02
CA CYS A 45 -10.42 2.58 -7.56
C CYS A 45 -9.80 3.89 -7.05
N SER A 46 -10.61 4.94 -6.98
CA SER A 46 -10.19 6.20 -6.37
C SER A 46 -10.02 6.02 -4.86
N PHE A 47 -8.93 6.54 -4.32
CA PHE A 47 -8.65 6.60 -2.89
C PHE A 47 -8.54 8.07 -2.45
N TYR A 48 -8.80 8.31 -1.17
CA TYR A 48 -8.94 9.65 -0.59
C TYR A 48 -7.90 9.90 0.50
N PHE A 49 -7.91 11.11 1.06
CA PHE A 49 -7.15 11.45 2.26
C PHE A 49 -7.41 10.42 3.36
N ASN A 50 -6.45 10.25 4.28
CA ASN A 50 -6.51 9.24 5.34
C ASN A 50 -6.32 7.79 4.87
N THR A 51 -5.93 7.58 3.60
CA THR A 51 -5.46 6.27 3.12
C THR A 51 -4.00 6.09 3.50
N THR A 52 -3.68 4.95 4.13
CA THR A 52 -2.31 4.59 4.49
C THR A 52 -1.76 3.62 3.47
N PHE A 53 -0.60 3.96 2.89
CA PHE A 53 0.14 3.11 1.96
C PHE A 53 1.38 2.56 2.64
N THR A 54 1.62 1.27 2.46
CA THR A 54 2.74 0.55 3.03
C THR A 54 3.42 -0.25 1.93
N LEU A 55 4.61 0.18 1.56
CA LEU A 55 5.48 -0.49 0.60
C LEU A 55 6.39 -1.46 1.34
N LEU A 56 6.31 -2.73 1.00
CA LEU A 56 7.13 -3.81 1.55
C LEU A 56 8.13 -4.30 0.50
N GLY A 57 9.20 -4.94 0.97
CA GLY A 57 10.19 -5.58 0.11
C GLY A 57 11.44 -4.76 -0.16
N LEU A 58 11.59 -3.56 0.42
CA LEU A 58 12.79 -2.74 0.34
C LEU A 58 13.86 -3.16 1.36
N VAL A 59 14.05 -4.46 1.54
CA VAL A 59 15.02 -5.01 2.49
C VAL A 59 16.45 -4.81 1.98
N GLY A 60 17.41 -4.72 2.91
CA GLY A 60 18.84 -4.59 2.58
C GLY A 60 19.33 -3.16 2.36
N ALA A 61 18.45 -2.15 2.31
CA ALA A 61 18.88 -0.75 2.23
C ALA A 61 19.75 -0.33 3.44
N ALA A 62 20.76 0.49 3.17
CA ALA A 62 21.69 1.03 4.17
C ALA A 62 21.15 2.30 4.87
N THR A 63 20.07 2.90 4.35
CA THR A 63 19.44 4.10 4.94
C THR A 63 18.81 3.77 6.29
N PRO A 64 19.16 4.47 7.39
CA PRO A 64 18.59 4.23 8.72
C PRO A 64 17.10 4.57 8.79
N SER A 65 16.37 3.90 9.68
CA SER A 65 14.94 4.16 9.90
C SER A 65 14.70 5.61 10.32
N THR A 66 13.69 6.25 9.73
CA THR A 66 13.31 7.62 10.03
C THR A 66 11.80 7.82 9.89
N GLY A 67 11.21 8.61 10.79
CA GLY A 67 9.78 8.96 10.73
C GLY A 67 9.47 10.15 9.83
N SER A 68 10.48 10.75 9.20
CA SER A 68 10.34 11.93 8.34
C SER A 68 11.23 11.80 7.11
N LEU A 69 11.15 10.66 6.42
CA LEU A 69 11.87 10.44 5.16
C LEU A 69 11.34 11.44 4.12
N PRO A 70 12.19 12.22 3.45
CA PRO A 70 11.75 13.12 2.39
C PRO A 70 11.09 12.32 1.26
N LEU A 71 9.84 12.65 0.97
CA LEU A 71 9.04 11.99 -0.06
C LEU A 71 8.56 13.03 -1.07
N ALA A 72 8.94 12.87 -2.33
CA ALA A 72 8.44 13.70 -3.42
C ALA A 72 7.18 13.05 -4.01
N SER A 73 6.06 13.76 -3.90
CA SER A 73 4.76 13.31 -4.41
C SER A 73 3.86 14.51 -4.72
N THR A 74 2.82 14.30 -5.52
CA THR A 74 1.83 15.36 -5.82
C THR A 74 0.71 15.39 -4.79
N HIS A 75 0.21 14.22 -4.37
CA HIS A 75 -0.95 14.13 -3.49
C HIS A 75 -0.65 13.54 -2.11
N PHE A 76 0.52 12.94 -1.92
CA PHE A 76 0.92 12.40 -0.61
C PHE A 76 1.59 13.49 0.21
N LEU A 77 1.78 13.20 1.50
CA LEU A 77 2.54 14.08 2.37
C LEU A 77 4.00 14.18 1.90
N PRO A 78 4.69 15.30 2.16
CA PRO A 78 6.10 15.50 1.79
C PRO A 78 7.07 14.65 2.64
N TYR A 79 6.53 13.74 3.45
CA TYR A 79 7.29 12.84 4.30
C TYR A 79 6.64 11.45 4.39
N ALA A 80 7.46 10.44 4.64
CA ALA A 80 7.03 9.07 4.89
C ALA A 80 7.81 8.45 6.06
N TYR A 81 7.27 7.37 6.61
CA TYR A 81 7.90 6.60 7.67
C TYR A 81 8.68 5.45 7.03
N TRP A 82 9.99 5.51 7.14
CA TRP A 82 10.91 4.51 6.64
C TRP A 82 11.42 3.61 7.75
N ASN A 83 11.35 2.30 7.53
CA ASN A 83 11.86 1.29 8.45
C ASN A 83 12.90 0.41 7.77
N GLN A 84 14.18 0.62 8.14
CA GLN A 84 15.34 -0.11 7.64
C GLN A 84 15.33 -1.62 7.96
N PRO A 85 15.11 -2.08 9.22
CA PRO A 85 15.18 -3.50 9.56
C PRO A 85 14.13 -4.35 8.85
N THR A 86 12.94 -3.80 8.56
CA THR A 86 11.87 -4.51 7.85
C THR A 86 11.80 -4.15 6.36
N GLY A 87 12.54 -3.14 5.90
CA GLY A 87 12.48 -2.65 4.53
C GLY A 87 11.08 -2.15 4.15
N THR A 88 10.46 -1.36 5.02
CA THR A 88 9.05 -0.95 4.88
C THR A 88 8.94 0.56 4.84
N LEU A 89 8.22 1.09 3.85
CA LEU A 89 7.95 2.52 3.69
C LEU A 89 6.46 2.81 3.80
N THR A 90 6.07 3.58 4.80
CA THR A 90 4.67 3.96 5.03
C THR A 90 4.45 5.42 4.64
N ALA A 91 3.64 5.64 3.61
CA ALA A 91 3.26 6.95 3.11
C ALA A 91 1.77 7.23 3.38
N PHE A 92 1.43 8.50 3.56
CA PHE A 92 0.07 8.94 3.86
C PHE A 92 -0.44 9.86 2.76
N VAL A 93 -1.68 9.64 2.33
CA VAL A 93 -2.34 10.49 1.35
C VAL A 93 -2.69 11.82 2.01
N GLY A 94 -2.28 12.91 1.37
CA GLY A 94 -2.57 14.28 1.77
C GLY A 94 -3.94 14.74 1.28
N ASP A 95 -4.06 16.05 1.04
CA ASP A 95 -5.29 16.65 0.56
C ASP A 95 -5.50 16.37 -0.93
N VAL A 96 -6.54 15.61 -1.27
CA VAL A 96 -6.89 15.21 -2.65
C VAL A 96 -8.27 15.68 -3.08
N GLY A 97 -8.88 16.56 -2.26
CA GLY A 97 -10.26 17.00 -2.43
C GLY A 97 -11.27 15.86 -2.42
N SER A 98 -12.46 16.15 -2.95
CA SER A 98 -13.59 15.21 -3.05
C SER A 98 -13.56 14.30 -4.27
N GLU A 99 -12.67 14.56 -5.24
CA GLU A 99 -12.57 13.75 -6.47
C GLU A 99 -11.75 12.47 -6.24
N GLY A 100 -10.79 12.53 -5.31
CA GLY A 100 -9.87 11.42 -5.01
C GLY A 100 -8.90 11.13 -6.16
N ILE A 101 -7.98 10.21 -5.92
CA ILE A 101 -6.94 9.86 -6.89
C ILE A 101 -6.88 8.37 -7.15
N ARG A 102 -6.46 7.98 -8.37
CA ARG A 102 -6.33 6.56 -8.79
C ARG A 102 -4.90 6.15 -9.06
N SER A 103 -4.02 7.10 -9.30
CA SER A 103 -2.62 6.87 -9.60
C SER A 103 -1.80 8.02 -9.09
N ASP A 104 -0.62 7.72 -8.58
CA ASP A 104 0.33 8.75 -8.15
C ASP A 104 1.77 8.25 -8.32
N VAL A 105 2.71 9.19 -8.29
CA VAL A 105 4.14 8.88 -8.38
C VAL A 105 4.81 9.31 -7.09
N LEU A 106 5.45 8.34 -6.44
CA LEU A 106 6.25 8.55 -5.25
C LEU A 106 7.73 8.47 -5.64
N SER A 107 8.52 9.45 -5.21
CA SER A 107 9.96 9.44 -5.41
C SER A 107 10.68 9.69 -4.09
N PHE A 108 11.62 8.81 -3.78
CA PHE A 108 12.41 8.87 -2.55
C PHE A 108 13.81 8.29 -2.80
N THR A 109 14.78 8.72 -2.00
CA THR A 109 16.17 8.29 -2.15
C THR A 109 16.55 7.36 -1.01
N LEU A 110 17.09 6.18 -1.35
CA LEU A 110 17.65 5.23 -0.38
C LEU A 110 19.10 4.90 -0.75
N THR A 111 19.90 4.58 0.25
CA THR A 111 21.30 4.19 0.12
C THR A 111 21.38 2.68 -0.14
N ASN A 112 22.06 2.29 -1.20
CA ASN A 112 22.26 0.89 -1.56
C ASN A 112 23.24 0.21 -0.56
N PRO A 113 23.02 -1.07 -0.17
CA PRO A 113 23.98 -1.79 0.67
C PRO A 113 25.38 -1.92 0.06
N ALA A 114 26.36 -2.21 0.91
CA ALA A 114 27.72 -2.57 0.49
C ALA A 114 27.76 -3.91 -0.28
N ALA A 115 26.88 -4.84 0.09
CA ALA A 115 26.79 -6.15 -0.53
C ALA A 115 25.89 -6.11 -1.77
N ALA A 116 26.30 -6.81 -2.83
CA ALA A 116 25.42 -7.05 -3.97
C ALA A 116 24.17 -7.81 -3.52
N GLN A 117 23.00 -7.31 -3.91
CA GLN A 117 21.71 -7.91 -3.58
C GLN A 117 20.92 -8.21 -4.87
N PRO A 118 20.13 -9.29 -4.89
CA PRO A 118 19.22 -9.55 -6.00
C PRO A 118 18.13 -8.47 -6.09
N PRO A 119 17.40 -8.38 -7.22
CA PRO A 119 16.30 -7.43 -7.37
C PRO A 119 15.24 -7.66 -6.27
N PRO A 120 14.87 -6.62 -5.50
CA PRO A 120 13.89 -6.75 -4.43
C PRO A 120 12.48 -7.00 -5.01
N SER A 121 11.74 -7.92 -4.39
CA SER A 121 10.31 -8.11 -4.68
C SER A 121 9.50 -7.13 -3.86
N ILE A 122 9.05 -6.05 -4.50
CA ILE A 122 8.22 -5.04 -3.83
C ILE A 122 6.75 -5.46 -3.81
N SER A 123 6.07 -5.15 -2.72
CA SER A 123 4.63 -5.33 -2.58
C SER A 123 4.00 -4.09 -1.97
N ILE A 124 2.84 -3.69 -2.45
CA ILE A 124 2.12 -2.52 -1.94
C ILE A 124 0.90 -3.03 -1.18
N ALA A 125 0.85 -2.69 0.10
CA ALA A 125 -0.35 -2.79 0.91
C ALA A 125 -0.94 -1.39 1.10
N ALA A 126 -2.26 -1.27 1.06
CA ALA A 126 -2.94 -0.05 1.43
C ALA A 126 -4.12 -0.38 2.32
N THR A 127 -4.35 0.46 3.32
CA THR A 127 -5.48 0.31 4.24
C THR A 127 -6.28 1.60 4.23
N TRP A 128 -7.53 1.51 3.80
CA TRP A 128 -8.54 2.53 4.06
C TRP A 128 -9.32 2.12 5.31
N THR A 129 -9.27 2.96 6.32
CA THR A 129 -10.30 2.95 7.36
C THR A 129 -11.45 3.81 6.85
N TYR A 130 -12.56 3.17 6.47
CA TYR A 130 -13.82 3.90 6.38
C TYR A 130 -14.02 4.59 7.73
N PRO A 131 -14.14 5.93 7.80
CA PRO A 131 -14.61 6.55 9.02
C PRO A 131 -15.99 5.97 9.26
N TYR A 132 -16.18 5.32 10.41
CA TYR A 132 -17.43 4.69 10.80
C TYR A 132 -18.62 5.59 10.44
N ILE A 133 -19.39 5.19 9.43
CA ILE A 133 -20.77 5.61 9.29
C ILE A 133 -21.52 4.95 10.44
N TYR A 134 -21.65 5.66 11.55
CA TYR A 134 -22.66 5.36 12.54
C TYR A 134 -24.02 5.55 11.87
N GLY A 135 -24.58 4.46 11.35
CA GLY A 135 -25.93 4.43 10.78
C GLY A 135 -26.00 3.91 9.35
N PHE A 136 -25.74 2.62 9.15
CA PHE A 136 -26.42 1.88 8.09
C PHE A 136 -27.12 0.69 8.77
N TRP A 137 -28.28 0.95 9.38
CA TRP A 137 -29.26 -0.11 9.48
C TRP A 137 -29.81 -0.34 8.08
N GLU A 138 -29.89 -1.62 7.75
CA GLU A 138 -30.62 -2.20 6.64
C GLU A 138 -29.87 -2.38 5.30
N ARG A 139 -29.53 -3.67 5.14
CA ARG A 139 -29.63 -4.52 3.94
C ARG A 139 -28.32 -4.79 3.21
N ALA A 140 -27.55 -5.74 3.74
CA ALA A 140 -26.77 -6.66 2.90
C ALA A 140 -26.97 -8.08 3.42
N ASN A 141 -28.04 -8.68 2.91
CA ASN A 141 -28.46 -10.04 3.16
C ASN A 141 -27.54 -10.98 2.38
N THR A 142 -26.35 -11.26 2.90
CA THR A 142 -25.39 -12.07 2.17
C THR A 142 -24.46 -12.79 3.15
N ALA A 143 -25.03 -13.77 3.83
CA ALA A 143 -24.69 -15.17 3.82
C ALA A 143 -23.15 -15.63 3.75
N ILE A 144 -22.69 -16.67 4.49
CA ILE A 144 -21.37 -17.38 4.51
C ILE A 144 -21.45 -18.93 4.30
N PRO A 145 -20.81 -19.63 3.31
CA PRO A 145 -21.07 -21.05 3.06
C PRO A 145 -20.31 -21.95 4.01
N ALA A 146 -20.99 -23.02 4.43
CA ALA A 146 -20.47 -24.11 5.24
C ALA A 146 -19.08 -24.61 4.82
N VAL A 147 -18.22 -24.89 5.82
CA VAL A 147 -17.12 -25.83 5.69
C VAL A 147 -17.44 -27.06 6.52
N GLU A 148 -17.42 -28.21 5.86
CA GLU A 148 -17.74 -29.53 6.37
C GLU A 148 -16.45 -30.17 6.91
N VAL A 149 -16.47 -30.63 8.17
CA VAL A 149 -15.79 -31.84 8.65
C VAL A 149 -16.48 -32.36 9.90
#